data_AF-A0A9D7E120-F1
#
_entry.id   AF-A0A9D7E120-F1
#
_cell.length_a   1.000
_cell.length_b   1.000
_cell.length_c   1.000
_cell.angle_alpha   90.00
_cell.angle_beta   90.00
_cell.angle_gamma   90.00
#
_symmetry.space_group_name_H-M   'P 1'
#
loop_
_entity.id
_entity.type
_entity.pdbx_description
1 polymer ?
#
loop_
_entity_poly.entity_id
_entity_poly.type
_entity_poly.pdbx_seq_one_letter_code
_entity_poly.pdbx_strand_id
1 'polypeptide(L)'
;MIPMPEAHIRAILDEWVTHYNGGRPHSALGGLGVPHPPQIAAVAPKSQSPHRLAAGALVLAKSVLGSLHHEYSLAVAPASA
;
A
#
# COMPACT_ATOMS: atom_id res chain seq x y z
N MET A 1 25.77 -0.79 20.08
CA MET A 1 24.37 -0.33 19.90
C MET A 1 24.40 1.01 19.22
N ILE A 2 23.59 1.20 18.17
CA ILE A 2 23.45 2.52 17.54
C ILE A 2 22.51 3.34 18.44
N PRO A 3 22.93 4.48 19.00
CA PRO A 3 22.06 5.31 19.83
C PRO A 3 21.00 5.97 18.94
N MET A 4 19.73 5.63 19.15
CA MET A 4 18.61 6.29 18.50
C MET A 4 18.03 7.33 19.45
N PRO A 5 18.02 8.62 19.11
CA PRO A 5 17.37 9.63 19.94
C PRO A 5 15.86 9.39 19.94
N GLU A 6 15.19 9.72 21.05
CA GLU A 6 13.74 9.55 21.21
C GLU A 6 12.95 10.19 20.05
N ALA A 7 13.38 11.37 19.59
CA ALA A 7 12.78 12.06 18.45
C ALA A 7 12.80 11.22 17.16
N HIS A 8 13.87 10.46 16.94
CA HIS A 8 13.97 9.57 15.77
C HIS A 8 13.01 8.39 15.88
N ILE A 9 12.87 7.81 17.08
CA ILE A 9 11.90 6.73 17.33
C ILE A 9 10.47 7.24 17.15
N ARG A 10 10.15 8.43 17.66
CA ARG A 10 8.82 9.05 17.49
C ARG A 10 8.48 9.30 16.03
N ALA A 11 9.42 9.84 15.25
CA ALA A 11 9.22 10.09 13.83
C ALA A 11 8.91 8.79 13.06
N ILE A 12 9.64 7.71 13.34
CA ILE A 12 9.34 6.40 12.77
C ILE A 12 7.93 5.96 13.18
N LEU A 13 7.60 5.97 14.48
CA LEU A 13 6.28 5.54 14.94
C LEU A 13 5.12 6.33 14.30
N ASP A 14 5.26 7.65 14.12
CA ASP A 14 4.24 8.48 13.48
C ASP A 14 3.99 8.10 12.01
N GLU A 15 5.04 7.76 11.26
CA GLU A 15 4.91 7.25 9.89
C GLU A 15 4.15 5.91 9.86
N TRP A 16 4.48 5.01 10.79
CA TRP A 16 3.86 3.70 10.91
C TRP A 16 2.38 3.79 11.34
N VAL A 17 2.07 4.66 12.30
CA VAL A 17 0.70 4.95 12.76
C VAL A 17 -0.14 5.48 11.60
N THR A 18 0.39 6.45 10.86
CA THR A 18 -0.30 7.03 9.70
C THR A 18 -0.56 5.98 8.62
N HIS A 19 0.46 5.16 8.28
CA HIS A 19 0.34 4.13 7.26
C HIS A 19 -0.70 3.07 7.62
N TYR A 20 -0.66 2.51 8.84
CA TYR A 20 -1.57 1.43 9.21
C TYR A 20 -2.99 1.89 9.51
N ASN A 21 -3.16 3.08 10.10
CA ASN A 21 -4.49 3.61 10.39
C ASN A 21 -5.19 4.16 9.14
N GLY A 22 -4.43 4.61 8.12
CA GLY A 22 -4.99 5.11 6.87
C GLY A 22 -5.23 4.04 5.80
N GLY A 23 -4.36 3.03 5.71
CA GLY A 23 -4.36 2.05 4.61
C GLY A 23 -5.29 0.85 4.80
N ARG A 24 -5.90 0.69 5.98
CA ARG A 24 -6.80 -0.43 6.25
C ARG A 24 -8.12 0.10 6.83
N PRO A 25 -9.26 -0.03 6.12
CA PRO A 25 -10.54 -0.03 6.82
C PRO A 25 -10.53 -1.24 7.74
N HIS A 26 -10.19 -1.03 9.01
CA HIS A 26 -10.22 -2.09 10.01
C HIS A 26 -11.64 -2.64 10.03
N SER A 27 -11.83 -3.85 9.49
CA SER A 27 -13.15 -4.51 9.46
C SER A 27 -13.71 -4.71 10.87
N ALA A 28 -12.84 -4.66 11.89
CA ALA A 28 -13.21 -4.68 13.31
C ALA A 28 -13.80 -3.36 13.85
N LEU A 29 -13.62 -2.22 13.17
CA LEU A 29 -14.12 -0.90 13.59
C LEU A 29 -15.47 -0.53 12.95
N GLY A 30 -16.17 -1.48 12.32
CA GLY A 30 -17.56 -1.31 11.88
C GLY A 30 -17.81 -0.04 11.07
N GLY A 31 -17.18 0.11 9.91
CA GLY A 31 -17.56 1.09 8.87
C GLY A 31 -17.54 2.59 9.21
N LEU A 32 -17.25 2.97 10.45
CA LEU A 32 -17.27 4.36 10.96
C LEU A 32 -15.87 4.93 11.19
N GLY A 33 -14.82 4.23 10.75
CA GLY A 33 -13.50 4.83 10.58
C GLY A 33 -13.53 5.84 9.44
N VAL A 34 -12.88 6.99 9.62
CA VAL A 34 -12.76 8.10 8.66
C VAL A 34 -12.76 7.54 7.23
N PRO A 35 -13.78 7.85 6.40
CA PRO A 35 -13.81 7.38 5.04
C PRO A 35 -12.68 8.07 4.29
N HIS A 36 -11.51 7.43 4.25
CA HIS A 36 -10.49 7.79 3.30
C HIS A 36 -11.10 7.56 1.92
N PRO A 37 -11.00 8.53 0.98
CA PRO A 37 -11.49 8.31 -0.36
C PRO A 37 -10.92 6.98 -0.87
N PRO A 38 -11.75 6.10 -1.47
CA PRO A 38 -11.27 4.82 -1.94
C PRO A 38 -10.03 5.09 -2.78
N GLN A 39 -8.90 4.56 -2.35
CA GLN A 39 -7.70 4.59 -3.18
C GLN A 39 -8.14 3.98 -4.50
N ILE A 40 -8.08 4.76 -5.58
CA ILE A 40 -8.50 4.33 -6.91
C ILE A 40 -7.53 3.23 -7.31
N ALA A 41 -7.82 2.00 -6.89
CA ALA A 41 -7.10 0.85 -7.33
C ALA A 41 -7.40 0.72 -8.81
N ALA A 42 -6.37 0.87 -9.65
CA ALA A 42 -6.51 0.59 -11.07
C ALA A 42 -7.13 -0.81 -11.20
N VAL A 43 -8.22 -0.90 -11.96
CA VAL A 43 -8.90 -2.18 -12.18
C VAL A 43 -7.95 -3.04 -13.00
N ALA A 44 -7.22 -3.91 -12.30
CA ALA A 44 -6.29 -4.81 -12.95
C ALA A 44 -7.06 -5.86 -13.76
N PRO A 45 -6.54 -6.27 -14.93
CA PRO A 45 -7.15 -7.32 -15.72
C PRO A 45 -7.21 -8.60 -14.88
N LYS A 46 -8.41 -9.15 -14.74
CA LYS A 46 -8.64 -10.37 -13.97
C LYS A 46 -7.99 -11.55 -14.68
N SER A 47 -7.15 -12.27 -13.95
CA SER A 47 -6.62 -13.56 -14.40
C SER A 47 -7.66 -14.65 -14.24
N GLN A 48 -7.61 -15.65 -15.13
CA GLN A 48 -8.41 -16.88 -15.02
C GLN A 48 -7.97 -17.76 -13.84
N SER A 49 -6.75 -17.55 -13.31
CA SER A 49 -6.22 -18.25 -12.14
C SER A 49 -5.90 -17.27 -11.02
N PRO A 50 -6.30 -17.55 -9.76
CA PRO A 50 -6.07 -16.67 -8.61
C PRO A 50 -4.59 -16.47 -8.26
N HIS A 51 -3.69 -17.31 -8.80
CA HIS A 51 -2.25 -17.25 -8.53
C HIS A 51 -1.42 -16.75 -9.72
N ARG A 52 -2.07 -16.32 -10.80
CA ARG A 52 -1.40 -15.84 -12.00
C ARG A 52 -1.82 -14.40 -12.26
N LEU A 53 -0.88 -13.54 -12.64
CA LEU A 53 -1.19 -12.22 -13.16
C LEU A 53 -1.67 -12.33 -14.61
N ALA A 54 -2.64 -11.51 -15.00
CA ALA A 54 -3.11 -11.48 -16.38
C ALA A 54 -2.00 -11.01 -17.32
N ALA A 55 -2.02 -11.49 -18.57
CA ALA A 55 -1.11 -10.99 -19.59
C ALA A 55 -1.28 -9.48 -19.77
N GLY A 56 -0.18 -8.73 -19.75
CA GLY A 56 -0.21 -7.26 -19.77
C GLY A 56 -0.48 -6.60 -18.42
N ALA A 57 -0.53 -7.34 -17.31
CA ALA A 57 -0.50 -6.74 -15.98
C ALA A 57 0.94 -6.36 -15.58
N LEU A 58 1.10 -5.19 -14.99
CA LEU A 58 2.33 -4.71 -14.35
C LEU A 58 2.14 -4.66 -12.83
N VAL A 59 3.19 -4.99 -12.09
CA VAL A 59 3.24 -4.79 -10.64
C VAL A 59 3.96 -3.47 -10.38
N LEU A 60 3.25 -2.51 -9.78
CA LEU A 60 3.83 -1.27 -9.29
C LEU A 60 4.19 -1.43 -7.83
N ALA A 61 5.39 -1.01 -7.46
CA ALA A 61 5.85 -1.00 -6.08
C ALA A 61 6.09 0.45 -5.66
N LYS A 62 5.44 0.88 -4.57
CA LYS A 62 5.68 2.17 -3.93
C LYS A 62 6.42 1.93 -2.62
N SER A 63 7.60 2.51 -2.51
CA SER A 63 8.37 2.49 -1.27
C SER A 63 7.68 3.36 -0.21
N VAL A 64 7.52 2.82 1.00
CA VAL A 64 6.91 3.50 2.16
C VAL A 64 7.73 3.22 3.43
N LEU A 65 7.53 4.02 4.47
CA LEU A 65 8.21 3.87 5.78
C LEU A 65 9.74 3.87 5.65
N GLY A 66 10.30 4.89 4.99
CA GLY A 66 11.74 4.98 4.76
C GLY A 66 12.33 3.79 3.98
N SER A 67 11.56 3.21 3.04
CA SER A 67 11.89 2.02 2.25
C SER A 67 11.91 0.68 2.97
N LEU A 68 11.52 0.66 4.24
CA LEU A 68 11.36 -0.56 5.00
C LEU A 68 10.16 -1.40 4.52
N HIS A 69 9.20 -0.76 3.85
CA HIS A 69 7.99 -1.40 3.32
C HIS A 69 7.72 -1.00 1.87
N HIS A 70 6.97 -1.87 1.18
CA HIS A 70 6.47 -1.61 -0.16
C HIS A 70 4.97 -1.88 -0.21
N GLU A 71 4.22 -0.91 -0.70
CA GLU A 71 2.83 -1.12 -1.14
C GLU A 71 2.86 -1.57 -2.60
N TYR A 72 2.12 -2.65 -2.91
CA TYR A 72 2.03 -3.19 -4.26
C TYR A 72 0.65 -2.94 -4.84
N SER A 73 0.62 -2.48 -6.09
CA SER A 73 -0.61 -2.35 -6.87
C SER A 73 -0.40 -2.93 -8.27
N LEU A 74 -1.52 -3.24 -8.93
CA LEU A 74 -1.51 -3.76 -10.29
C LEU A 74 -1.91 -2.65 -11.26
N ALA A 75 -1.24 -2.60 -12.40
CA ALA A 75 -1.54 -1.70 -13.51
C ALA A 75 -1.62 -2.47 -14.82
N VAL A 76 -2.16 -1.83 -15.86
CA VAL A 76 -2.12 -2.35 -17.23
C VAL A 76 -0.87 -1.81 -17.91
N ALA A 77 -0.15 -2.67 -18.61
CA ALA A 77 0.97 -2.28 -19.45
C ALA A 77 0.48 -1.33 -20.55
N PRO A 78 1.17 -0.20 -20.80
CA PRO A 78 0.81 0.66 -21.92
C PRO A 78 0.91 -0.14 -23.23
N ALA A 79 -0.03 0.09 -24.14
CA ALA A 79 0.06 -0.49 -25.48
C ALA A 79 1.39 -0.03 -26.11
N SER A 80 2.18 -0.99 -26.63
CA SER A 80 3.35 -0.63 -27.43
C SER A 80 2.87 0.12 -28.68
N ALA A 81 3.44 1.31 -28.90
CA ALA A 81 3.20 2.13 -30.08
C ALA A 81 3.88 1.52 -31.32
#